data_AF-A0A6G1S6U9-F1
#
_entry.id   AF-A0A6G1S6U9-F1
#
_cell.length_a   1.000
_cell.length_b   1.000
_cell.length_c   1.000
_cell.angle_alpha   90.00
_cell.angle_beta   90.00
_cell.angle_gamma   90.00
#
_symmetry.space_group_name_H-M   'P 1'
#
loop_
_entity.id
_entity.type
_entity.pdbx_description
1 polymer ?
#
loop_
_entity_poly.entity_id
_entity_poly.type
_entity_poly.pdbx_seq_one_letter_code
_entity_poly.pdbx_strand_id
1 'polypeptide(L)'
;QKIAHSLEGSPPSESENSQARVVNSQANTMSRKSTTSDGKQPRKQPKQAPQQQRTQYKTSRSPSANRSLPKSPSASSISSEKSISSINLNSKQTQTQTTANSKLMASFLELKKTAQALVAPGKGILAADESTGTLGKRFTKIGLENTDENRRKYRQLLFTTDQSIAQHISGVILFHETVYQKADDGTSFIKLLNDKGIIPGIKVDCGVVTLMGTNEETTTQGLDDLGKRCAQYYKDGCRFAKWRSVLKIDEHCPSQLAIMENANVLARYASVCQQNGLVPIVEPEILPDGDHDLEKSQLVTEKVLAAVYKALSDHHVYLEGTLLKPNMCTPGQSATKRCSPQDVGKATVTALQRTMPVAVPGVVFLSGGQSEEDASVNLCAINQYEGKKPWALTFSYGRALQASCISAWKGKDENVKAAQDELMKRAKANSLASLGKYEPGSISSLDGGKSLFVAKHSY
;
A
#
# COMPACT_ATOMS: atom_id res chain seq x y z
N GLN A 1 15.88 24.57 -74.25
CA GLN A 1 15.15 23.56 -75.05
C GLN A 1 14.79 22.39 -74.12
N LYS A 2 13.48 22.10 -74.03
CA LYS A 2 12.79 20.82 -73.74
C LYS A 2 13.19 20.03 -72.46
N ILE A 3 12.33 19.94 -71.45
CA ILE A 3 11.05 19.19 -71.27
C ILE A 3 11.28 17.85 -70.53
N ALA A 4 10.39 17.63 -69.57
CA ALA A 4 10.18 16.48 -68.70
C ALA A 4 9.92 15.13 -69.40
N HIS A 5 10.00 14.04 -68.63
CA HIS A 5 9.20 12.84 -68.86
C HIS A 5 8.76 12.20 -67.54
N SER A 6 7.44 12.08 -67.39
CA SER A 6 6.73 11.20 -66.46
C SER A 6 6.95 9.72 -66.81
N LEU A 7 6.77 8.80 -65.85
CA LEU A 7 5.59 7.91 -65.77
C LEU A 7 5.77 6.75 -64.74
N GLU A 8 4.67 6.55 -64.00
CA GLU A 8 4.03 5.26 -63.65
C GLU A 8 4.56 4.29 -62.59
N GLY A 9 3.62 3.90 -61.70
CA GLY A 9 3.37 2.47 -61.46
C GLY A 9 3.36 2.02 -60.00
N SER A 10 2.24 2.20 -59.28
CA SER A 10 1.91 1.36 -58.12
C SER A 10 1.26 0.05 -58.60
N PRO A 11 1.56 -1.12 -58.01
CA PRO A 11 0.73 -2.31 -58.12
C PRO A 11 -0.06 -2.62 -56.82
N PRO A 12 -1.10 -3.47 -56.91
CA PRO A 12 -2.26 -3.43 -56.04
C PRO A 12 -2.26 -4.51 -54.93
N SER A 13 -3.17 -4.30 -53.98
CA SER A 13 -3.57 -5.23 -52.92
C SER A 13 -4.82 -6.03 -53.29
N GLU A 14 -4.71 -7.35 -53.28
CA GLU A 14 -5.76 -8.38 -53.14
C GLU A 14 -5.11 -9.48 -52.28
N SER A 15 -5.74 -10.29 -51.43
CA SER A 15 -7.11 -10.71 -51.10
C SER A 15 -7.05 -11.20 -49.62
N GLU A 16 -8.07 -11.60 -48.85
CA GLU A 16 -9.31 -12.29 -49.16
C GLU A 16 -10.21 -12.36 -47.91
N ASN A 17 -11.50 -12.55 -48.17
CA ASN A 17 -12.66 -12.64 -47.26
C ASN A 17 -12.59 -13.75 -46.20
N SER A 18 -13.24 -13.51 -45.06
CA SER A 18 -14.17 -14.52 -44.51
C SER A 18 -15.35 -13.86 -43.76
N GLN A 19 -16.54 -14.17 -44.26
CA GLN A 19 -17.85 -13.73 -43.78
C GLN A 19 -18.26 -14.56 -42.54
N ALA A 20 -18.66 -13.91 -41.45
CA ALA A 20 -19.31 -14.57 -40.32
C ALA A 20 -20.84 -14.53 -40.50
N ARG A 21 -21.43 -15.72 -40.67
CA ARG A 21 -22.87 -15.95 -40.68
C ARG A 21 -23.48 -15.66 -39.30
N VAL A 22 -24.52 -14.83 -39.33
CA VAL A 22 -25.52 -14.67 -38.26
C VAL A 22 -26.35 -15.95 -38.16
N VAL A 23 -26.40 -16.56 -36.97
CA VAL A 23 -27.41 -17.57 -36.64
C VAL A 23 -28.23 -17.06 -35.46
N ASN A 24 -29.47 -16.71 -35.79
CA ASN A 24 -30.60 -16.59 -34.87
C ASN A 24 -30.85 -17.96 -34.22
N SER A 25 -31.00 -18.02 -32.90
CA SER A 25 -31.86 -19.03 -32.29
C SER A 25 -32.70 -18.37 -31.20
N GLN A 26 -34.00 -18.57 -31.38
CA GLN A 26 -35.07 -18.00 -30.59
C GLN A 26 -35.23 -18.72 -29.25
N ALA A 27 -35.68 -17.91 -28.29
CA ALA A 27 -36.51 -18.23 -27.14
C ALA A 27 -37.04 -19.69 -27.02
N ASN A 28 -36.83 -20.27 -25.84
CA ASN A 28 -37.82 -21.16 -25.26
C ASN A 28 -38.05 -20.77 -23.79
N THR A 29 -39.11 -19.98 -23.60
CA THR A 29 -39.83 -19.80 -22.35
C THR A 29 -40.56 -21.09 -21.98
N MET A 30 -40.29 -21.66 -20.81
CA MET A 30 -41.29 -22.43 -20.07
C MET A 30 -41.39 -21.93 -18.63
N SER A 31 -42.45 -21.17 -18.40
CA SER A 31 -43.08 -21.01 -17.09
C SER A 31 -43.63 -22.35 -16.63
N ARG A 32 -43.36 -22.75 -15.38
CA ARG A 32 -44.32 -23.52 -14.58
C ARG A 32 -44.48 -22.89 -13.21
N LYS A 33 -45.71 -22.42 -12.99
CA LYS A 33 -46.26 -21.98 -11.71
C LYS A 33 -46.42 -23.16 -10.75
N SER A 34 -46.16 -22.85 -9.49
CA SER A 34 -46.79 -23.32 -8.25
C SER A 34 -47.78 -24.49 -8.32
N THR A 35 -47.52 -25.52 -7.52
CA THR A 35 -48.56 -26.20 -6.72
C THR A 35 -48.03 -26.47 -5.32
N THR A 36 -48.85 -26.06 -4.35
CA THR A 36 -48.84 -26.33 -2.92
C THR A 36 -49.02 -27.82 -2.62
N SER A 37 -48.34 -28.36 -1.60
CA SER A 37 -48.99 -29.14 -0.54
C SER A 37 -48.00 -29.60 0.54
N ASP A 38 -48.41 -29.31 1.77
CA ASP A 38 -48.21 -29.98 3.04
C ASP A 38 -47.46 -31.32 3.10
N GLY A 39 -46.57 -31.46 4.07
CA GLY A 39 -45.99 -32.77 4.39
C GLY A 39 -44.95 -32.81 5.50
N LYS A 40 -45.39 -32.54 6.74
CA LYS A 40 -44.88 -33.07 8.03
C LYS A 40 -43.43 -33.57 8.13
N GLN A 41 -42.67 -32.89 9.00
CA GLN A 41 -41.50 -33.44 9.72
C GLN A 41 -41.84 -34.74 10.47
N PRO A 42 -40.81 -35.55 10.78
CA PRO A 42 -40.68 -36.03 12.14
C PRO A 42 -39.33 -35.66 12.76
N ARG A 43 -39.44 -35.12 13.97
CA ARG A 43 -38.43 -34.92 15.00
C ARG A 43 -37.51 -36.14 15.14
N LYS A 44 -36.19 -35.93 15.14
CA LYS A 44 -35.24 -36.80 15.85
C LYS A 44 -34.71 -36.06 17.07
N GLN A 45 -34.94 -36.66 18.23
CA GLN A 45 -34.49 -36.21 19.54
C GLN A 45 -32.96 -36.26 19.67
N PRO A 46 -32.36 -35.44 20.56
CA PRO A 46 -30.93 -35.35 20.73
C PRO A 46 -30.40 -36.50 21.60
N LYS A 47 -29.33 -37.16 21.15
CA LYS A 47 -28.56 -38.09 21.99
C LYS A 47 -27.64 -37.32 22.93
N GLN A 48 -27.64 -37.81 24.17
CA GLN A 48 -27.00 -37.27 25.37
C GLN A 48 -25.47 -37.18 25.27
N ALA A 49 -24.94 -36.19 25.98
CA ALA A 49 -23.52 -36.05 26.32
C ALA A 49 -23.07 -37.13 27.33
N PRO A 50 -21.83 -37.63 27.26
CA PRO A 50 -21.19 -38.29 28.39
C PRO A 50 -20.47 -37.29 29.29
N GLN A 51 -20.64 -37.53 30.59
CA GLN A 51 -20.06 -36.82 31.71
C GLN A 51 -18.52 -36.79 31.73
N GLN A 52 -18.07 -35.73 32.38
CA GLN A 52 -16.74 -35.48 32.93
C GLN A 52 -16.14 -36.70 33.64
N GLN A 53 -14.91 -37.06 33.30
CA GLN A 53 -13.99 -37.72 34.23
C GLN A 53 -12.92 -36.73 34.65
N ARG A 54 -12.91 -36.46 35.94
CA ARG A 54 -12.07 -35.52 36.67
C ARG A 54 -10.88 -36.31 37.22
N THR A 55 -9.76 -36.32 36.52
CA THR A 55 -8.50 -36.82 37.10
C THR A 55 -7.74 -35.67 37.74
N GLN A 56 -7.83 -35.62 39.07
CA GLN A 56 -6.92 -34.86 39.92
C GLN A 56 -5.51 -35.43 39.77
N TYR A 57 -4.53 -34.61 39.38
CA TYR A 57 -3.13 -34.91 39.62
C TYR A 57 -2.59 -33.99 40.71
N LYS A 58 -2.06 -34.66 41.74
CA LYS A 58 -1.53 -34.13 42.99
C LYS A 58 -0.35 -33.20 42.75
N THR A 59 -0.34 -32.14 43.53
CA THR A 59 0.79 -31.30 43.86
C THR A 59 1.89 -32.11 44.56
N SER A 60 3.13 -31.99 44.09
CA SER A 60 4.32 -32.29 44.88
C SER A 60 5.22 -31.05 44.90
N ARG A 61 5.37 -30.48 46.10
CA ARG A 61 6.37 -29.47 46.45
C ARG A 61 7.62 -30.18 47.00
N SER A 62 8.76 -29.50 46.81
CA SER A 62 9.94 -29.37 47.71
C SER A 62 11.27 -29.70 47.02
N PRO A 63 12.43 -29.15 47.47
CA PRO A 63 12.65 -27.89 48.20
C PRO A 63 13.81 -27.04 47.61
N SER A 64 13.96 -25.85 48.19
CA SER A 64 15.02 -24.87 47.93
C SER A 64 16.42 -25.37 48.22
N ALA A 65 17.38 -24.99 47.39
CA ALA A 65 18.81 -25.04 47.70
C ALA A 65 19.42 -23.63 47.59
N ASN A 66 19.71 -23.06 48.75
CA ASN A 66 20.65 -21.96 48.94
C ASN A 66 21.99 -22.33 48.28
N ARG A 67 22.55 -21.43 47.46
CA ARG A 67 23.99 -21.46 47.19
C ARG A 67 24.60 -20.06 47.30
N SER A 68 25.39 -19.94 48.34
CA SER A 68 26.27 -18.86 48.75
C SER A 68 27.29 -18.46 47.67
N LEU A 69 27.51 -17.15 47.58
CA LEU A 69 28.61 -16.50 46.87
C LEU A 69 29.98 -16.94 47.41
N PRO A 70 30.98 -17.24 46.56
CA PRO A 70 32.36 -17.35 47.02
C PRO A 70 33.07 -15.99 46.97
N LYS A 71 33.87 -15.78 48.02
CA LYS A 71 34.74 -14.64 48.29
C LYS A 71 35.89 -14.52 47.28
N SER A 72 36.34 -13.29 47.09
CA SER A 72 37.60 -12.87 46.44
C SER A 72 38.85 -13.49 47.08
N PRO A 73 39.86 -13.91 46.30
CA PRO A 73 41.22 -14.04 46.79
C PRO A 73 42.05 -12.79 46.50
N SER A 74 42.87 -12.48 47.49
CA SER A 74 43.90 -11.45 47.58
C SER A 74 45.01 -11.57 46.54
N ALA A 75 45.67 -10.43 46.31
CA ALA A 75 46.85 -10.26 45.49
C ALA A 75 48.05 -11.12 45.94
N SER A 76 48.75 -11.71 44.96
CA SER A 76 50.16 -12.09 45.09
C SER A 76 50.87 -11.85 43.76
N SER A 77 51.92 -11.05 43.86
CA SER A 77 52.87 -10.64 42.82
C SER A 77 53.61 -11.81 42.20
N ILE A 78 53.59 -11.92 40.86
CA ILE A 78 54.65 -12.59 40.09
C ILE A 78 54.95 -11.74 38.85
N SER A 79 56.18 -11.27 38.82
CA SER A 79 56.86 -10.62 37.71
C SER A 79 57.15 -11.62 36.58
N SER A 80 56.78 -11.28 35.35
CA SER A 80 57.55 -11.68 34.17
C SER A 80 57.16 -10.79 32.99
N GLU A 81 58.01 -9.81 32.70
CA GLU A 81 58.09 -9.18 31.39
C GLU A 81 58.43 -10.25 30.35
N LYS A 82 57.56 -10.43 29.35
CA LYS A 82 57.90 -10.97 28.04
C LYS A 82 56.78 -10.67 27.04
N SER A 83 57.17 -9.96 25.97
CA SER A 83 56.49 -9.87 24.67
C SER A 83 55.22 -9.00 24.58
N ILE A 84 55.42 -7.67 24.62
CA ILE A 84 54.53 -6.73 23.90
C ILE A 84 55.10 -6.56 22.48
N SER A 85 54.64 -7.39 21.53
CA SER A 85 54.85 -7.11 20.11
C SER A 85 53.70 -7.59 19.19
N SER A 86 52.51 -7.86 19.72
CA SER A 86 51.38 -8.35 18.89
C SER A 86 50.03 -7.63 19.09
N ILE A 87 49.97 -6.50 19.80
CA ILE A 87 48.67 -5.81 20.05
C ILE A 87 48.28 -4.79 18.96
N ASN A 88 49.12 -4.52 17.95
CA ASN A 88 48.85 -3.44 16.99
C ASN A 88 48.00 -3.81 15.76
N LEU A 89 47.36 -4.98 15.75
CA LEU A 89 46.44 -5.41 14.68
C LEU A 89 44.96 -5.19 15.02
N ASN A 90 44.59 -4.97 16.29
CA ASN A 90 43.18 -4.82 16.70
C ASN A 90 42.65 -3.38 16.70
N SER A 91 43.49 -2.35 16.87
CA SER A 91 43.00 -0.96 17.00
C SER A 91 42.32 -0.42 15.73
N LYS A 92 42.82 -0.79 14.54
CA LYS A 92 42.20 -0.42 13.26
C LYS A 92 40.89 -1.18 13.00
N GLN A 93 40.79 -2.46 13.37
CA GLN A 93 39.56 -3.24 13.25
C GLN A 93 38.47 -2.72 14.21
N THR A 94 38.82 -2.41 15.46
CA THR A 94 37.87 -1.86 16.43
C THR A 94 37.39 -0.46 16.05
N GLN A 95 38.25 0.42 15.51
CA GLN A 95 37.85 1.75 15.04
C GLN A 95 36.98 1.71 13.78
N THR A 96 37.30 0.86 12.81
CA THR A 96 36.50 0.69 11.58
C THR A 96 35.13 0.08 11.89
N GLN A 97 35.06 -0.89 12.81
CA GLN A 97 33.80 -1.49 13.25
C GLN A 97 32.93 -0.50 14.04
N THR A 98 33.53 0.34 14.90
CA THR A 98 32.82 1.40 15.64
C THR A 98 32.24 2.46 14.70
N THR A 99 32.98 2.81 13.65
CA THR A 99 32.55 3.80 12.64
C THR A 99 31.45 3.24 11.71
N ALA A 100 31.53 1.96 11.34
CA ALA A 100 30.48 1.29 10.56
C ALA A 100 29.17 1.19 11.36
N ASN A 101 29.27 0.83 12.65
CA ASN A 101 28.11 0.77 13.54
C ASN A 101 27.46 2.14 13.76
N SER A 102 28.25 3.21 13.91
CA SER A 102 27.69 4.56 14.07
C SER A 102 26.96 5.05 12.81
N LYS A 103 27.50 4.77 11.61
CA LYS A 103 26.85 5.11 10.34
C LYS A 103 25.55 4.33 10.12
N LEU A 104 25.53 3.04 10.46
CA LEU A 104 24.33 2.20 10.38
C LEU A 104 23.23 2.71 11.32
N MET A 105 23.58 3.04 12.57
CA MET A 105 22.63 3.60 13.54
C MET A 105 22.08 4.96 13.08
N ALA A 106 22.92 5.83 12.51
CA ALA A 106 22.48 7.10 11.96
C ALA A 106 21.46 6.90 10.81
N SER A 107 21.68 5.91 9.94
CA SER A 107 20.76 5.56 8.86
C SER A 107 19.39 5.07 9.38
N PHE A 108 19.36 4.19 10.39
CA PHE A 108 18.11 3.74 11.01
C PHE A 108 17.35 4.86 11.72
N LEU A 109 18.07 5.81 12.35
CA LEU A 109 17.43 6.97 12.95
C LEU A 109 16.79 7.90 11.91
N GLU A 110 17.43 8.09 10.75
CA GLU A 110 16.85 8.86 9.65
C GLU A 110 15.58 8.20 9.09
N LEU A 111 15.62 6.89 8.85
CA LEU A 111 14.46 6.11 8.41
C LEU A 111 13.29 6.24 9.40
N LYS A 112 13.57 6.06 10.69
CA LYS A 112 12.56 6.19 11.76
C LYS A 112 11.94 7.58 11.79
N LYS A 113 12.77 8.64 11.75
CA LYS A 113 12.29 10.03 11.74
C LYS A 113 11.40 10.31 10.53
N THR A 114 11.82 9.83 9.35
CA THR A 114 11.06 10.00 8.10
C THR A 114 9.72 9.26 8.18
N ALA A 115 9.72 8.00 8.63
CA ALA A 115 8.49 7.22 8.77
C ALA A 115 7.51 7.86 9.76
N GLN A 116 7.99 8.38 10.90
CA GLN A 116 7.17 9.12 11.86
C GLN A 116 6.62 10.43 11.30
N ALA A 117 7.42 11.18 10.52
CA ALA A 117 6.98 12.43 9.89
C ALA A 117 5.89 12.17 8.84
N LEU A 118 5.99 11.07 8.09
CA LEU A 118 4.98 10.65 7.11
C LEU A 118 3.63 10.31 7.75
N VAL A 119 3.58 9.95 9.02
CA VAL A 119 2.34 9.62 9.75
C VAL A 119 2.05 10.58 10.90
N ALA A 120 2.53 11.82 10.79
CA ALA A 120 2.23 12.87 11.76
C ALA A 120 0.69 13.02 11.95
N PRO A 121 0.20 13.27 13.17
CA PRO A 121 -1.23 13.38 13.44
C PRO A 121 -1.94 14.37 12.51
N GLY A 122 -3.07 13.96 11.94
CA GLY A 122 -3.83 14.78 11.00
C GLY A 122 -3.25 14.85 9.60
N LYS A 123 -2.16 14.13 9.30
CA LYS A 123 -1.56 14.10 7.96
C LYS A 123 -1.60 12.72 7.34
N GLY A 124 -1.60 12.70 6.01
CA GLY A 124 -1.44 11.48 5.21
C GLY A 124 -0.70 11.75 3.91
N ILE A 125 -0.72 10.79 3.00
CA ILE A 125 0.08 10.77 1.79
C ILE A 125 -0.82 10.95 0.56
N LEU A 126 -0.41 11.84 -0.35
CA LEU A 126 -0.97 11.92 -1.70
C LEU A 126 -0.25 10.94 -2.63
N ALA A 127 -0.95 9.94 -3.15
CA ALA A 127 -0.39 9.00 -4.11
C ALA A 127 -0.57 9.53 -5.54
N ALA A 128 0.43 10.25 -6.06
CA ALA A 128 0.48 10.83 -7.41
C ALA A 128 1.46 10.07 -8.32
N ASP A 129 1.56 8.75 -8.11
CA ASP A 129 2.51 7.84 -8.73
C ASP A 129 1.90 7.00 -9.86
N GLU A 130 0.81 7.49 -10.45
CA GLU A 130 0.23 6.84 -11.62
C GLU A 130 1.27 6.75 -12.74
N SER A 131 1.43 5.54 -13.30
CA SER A 131 2.20 5.31 -14.53
C SER A 131 1.59 6.11 -15.68
N THR A 132 2.35 6.29 -16.77
CA THR A 132 1.86 6.93 -17.99
C THR A 132 0.53 6.32 -18.46
N GLY A 133 0.41 4.98 -18.45
CA GLY A 133 -0.81 4.28 -18.82
C GLY A 133 -1.97 4.51 -17.83
N THR A 134 -1.69 4.47 -16.52
CA THR A 134 -2.73 4.69 -15.51
C THR A 134 -3.26 6.12 -15.54
N LEU A 135 -2.39 7.13 -15.65
CA LEU A 135 -2.83 8.52 -15.73
C LEU A 135 -3.60 8.79 -17.03
N GLY A 136 -3.19 8.17 -18.14
CA GLY A 136 -3.93 8.20 -19.40
C GLY A 136 -5.38 7.73 -19.25
N LYS A 137 -5.62 6.60 -18.55
CA LYS A 137 -6.98 6.12 -18.25
C LYS A 137 -7.81 7.15 -17.44
N ARG A 138 -7.18 8.01 -16.65
CA ARG A 138 -7.88 9.10 -15.93
C ARG A 138 -8.19 10.27 -16.86
N PHE A 139 -7.25 10.66 -17.72
CA PHE A 139 -7.44 11.72 -18.71
C PHE A 139 -8.53 11.37 -19.75
N THR A 140 -8.63 10.10 -20.17
CA THR A 140 -9.73 9.66 -21.05
C THR A 140 -11.11 9.97 -20.46
N LYS A 141 -11.29 9.88 -19.13
CA LYS A 141 -12.58 10.18 -18.49
C LYS A 141 -13.00 11.64 -18.57
N ILE A 142 -12.05 12.55 -18.78
CA ILE A 142 -12.30 13.99 -18.97
C ILE A 142 -12.09 14.43 -20.42
N GLY A 143 -11.88 13.49 -21.35
CA GLY A 143 -11.64 13.80 -22.76
C GLY A 143 -10.29 14.47 -23.04
N LEU A 144 -9.30 14.31 -22.17
CA LEU A 144 -7.96 14.92 -22.31
C LEU A 144 -6.96 13.92 -22.92
N GLU A 145 -6.10 14.40 -23.81
CA GLU A 145 -5.02 13.60 -24.39
C GLU A 145 -3.90 13.32 -23.38
N ASN A 146 -3.31 12.12 -23.41
CA ASN A 146 -2.23 11.72 -22.54
C ASN A 146 -0.84 12.11 -23.09
N THR A 147 -0.55 13.41 -23.07
CA THR A 147 0.77 13.96 -23.42
C THR A 147 1.63 14.20 -22.18
N ASP A 148 2.95 14.21 -22.35
CA ASP A 148 3.92 14.53 -21.29
C ASP A 148 3.60 15.87 -20.62
N GLU A 149 3.20 16.86 -21.42
CA GLU A 149 2.84 18.20 -20.96
C GLU A 149 1.54 18.18 -20.12
N ASN A 150 0.50 17.46 -20.53
CA ASN A 150 -0.72 17.35 -19.74
C ASN A 150 -0.48 16.62 -18.40
N ARG A 151 0.40 15.60 -18.40
CA ARG A 151 0.82 14.94 -17.16
C ARG A 151 1.57 15.91 -16.25
N ARG A 152 2.53 16.66 -16.79
CA ARG A 152 3.29 17.70 -16.06
C ARG A 152 2.36 18.78 -15.50
N LYS A 153 1.46 19.35 -16.29
CA LYS A 153 0.47 20.36 -15.86
C LYS A 153 -0.41 19.85 -14.74
N TYR A 154 -0.89 18.61 -14.83
CA TYR A 154 -1.70 18.02 -13.77
C TYR A 154 -0.90 17.86 -12.47
N ARG A 155 0.36 17.42 -12.53
CA ARG A 155 1.24 17.34 -11.35
C ARG A 155 1.57 18.70 -10.78
N GLN A 156 1.85 19.68 -11.63
CA GLN A 156 2.04 21.07 -11.22
C GLN A 156 0.82 21.58 -10.47
N LEU A 157 -0.39 21.39 -11.00
CA LEU A 157 -1.65 21.77 -10.36
C LEU A 157 -1.72 21.22 -8.92
N LEU A 158 -1.43 19.93 -8.73
CA LEU A 158 -1.42 19.31 -7.40
C LEU A 158 -0.37 19.97 -6.48
N PHE A 159 0.85 20.16 -6.96
CA PHE A 159 2.00 20.58 -6.13
C PHE A 159 2.12 22.08 -5.93
N THR A 160 1.41 22.89 -6.72
CA THR A 160 1.29 24.35 -6.53
C THR A 160 0.04 24.73 -5.75
N THR A 161 -0.73 23.75 -5.26
CA THR A 161 -1.81 24.01 -4.29
C THR A 161 -1.26 24.78 -3.10
N ASP A 162 -2.09 25.66 -2.51
CA ASP A 162 -1.72 26.54 -1.42
C ASP A 162 -0.91 25.84 -0.30
N GLN A 163 0.00 26.58 0.34
CA GLN A 163 0.90 26.08 1.40
C GLN A 163 0.14 25.36 2.53
N SER A 164 -1.09 25.76 2.83
CA SER A 164 -1.93 25.12 3.86
C SER A 164 -2.17 23.62 3.62
N ILE A 165 -1.98 23.10 2.40
CA ILE A 165 -2.15 21.67 2.13
C ILE A 165 -1.15 20.81 2.93
N ALA A 166 0.01 21.36 3.28
CA ALA A 166 1.01 20.70 4.12
C ALA A 166 0.53 20.47 5.57
N GLN A 167 -0.59 21.07 5.99
CA GLN A 167 -1.26 20.74 7.25
C GLN A 167 -1.96 19.37 7.19
N HIS A 168 -2.25 18.87 5.98
CA HIS A 168 -3.01 17.65 5.74
C HIS A 168 -2.19 16.58 5.00
N ILE A 169 -1.16 16.98 4.24
CA ILE A 169 -0.30 16.08 3.48
C ILE A 169 1.12 16.11 4.05
N SER A 170 1.62 14.94 4.45
CA SER A 170 2.98 14.73 4.95
C SER A 170 3.95 14.30 3.85
N GLY A 171 3.46 13.60 2.83
CA GLY A 171 4.28 13.14 1.71
C GLY A 171 3.51 12.95 0.41
N VAL A 172 4.24 12.92 -0.70
CA VAL A 172 3.69 12.62 -2.03
C VAL A 172 4.49 11.48 -2.66
N ILE A 173 3.80 10.44 -3.11
CA ILE A 173 4.42 9.39 -3.94
C ILE A 173 4.40 9.87 -5.39
N LEU A 174 5.56 9.85 -6.04
CA LEU A 174 5.77 10.28 -7.41
C LEU A 174 6.03 9.07 -8.32
N PHE A 175 5.73 9.25 -9.60
CA PHE A 175 6.23 8.37 -10.66
C PHE A 175 7.61 8.86 -11.14
N HIS A 176 8.41 7.98 -11.75
CA HIS A 176 9.76 8.29 -12.23
C HIS A 176 9.81 9.57 -13.07
N GLU A 177 8.91 9.70 -14.04
CA GLU A 177 8.81 10.89 -14.89
C GLU A 177 8.66 12.18 -14.05
N THR A 178 7.80 12.15 -13.03
CA THR A 178 7.48 13.32 -12.21
C THR A 178 8.64 13.75 -11.30
N VAL A 179 9.54 12.83 -10.91
CA VAL A 179 10.74 13.19 -10.13
C VAL A 179 11.62 14.20 -10.88
N TYR A 180 11.67 14.10 -12.21
CA TYR A 180 12.54 14.92 -13.06
C TYR A 180 11.81 16.04 -13.80
N GLN A 181 10.50 16.19 -13.59
CA GLN A 181 9.71 17.28 -14.14
C GLN A 181 9.87 18.59 -13.35
N LYS A 182 9.54 19.70 -14.02
CA LYS A 182 9.61 21.06 -13.50
C LYS A 182 8.28 21.77 -13.70
N ALA A 183 8.01 22.76 -12.84
CA ALA A 183 6.94 23.70 -13.03
C ALA A 183 7.28 24.75 -14.10
N ASP A 184 6.30 25.57 -14.48
CA ASP A 184 6.42 26.61 -15.51
C ASP A 184 7.51 27.64 -15.19
N ASP A 185 7.76 27.89 -13.91
CA ASP A 185 8.82 28.77 -13.41
C ASP A 185 10.23 28.14 -13.42
N GLY A 186 10.34 26.89 -13.86
CA GLY A 186 11.58 26.11 -13.88
C GLY A 186 11.93 25.42 -12.56
N THR A 187 11.14 25.59 -11.49
CA THR A 187 11.34 24.93 -10.20
C THR A 187 11.05 23.44 -10.32
N SER A 188 11.92 22.57 -9.81
CA SER A 188 11.66 21.12 -9.82
C SER A 188 10.50 20.76 -8.89
N PHE A 189 9.73 19.72 -9.23
CA PHE A 189 8.65 19.25 -8.35
C PHE A 189 9.16 18.78 -6.98
N ILE A 190 10.36 18.17 -6.93
CA ILE A 190 11.04 17.85 -5.67
C ILE A 190 11.24 19.10 -4.81
N LYS A 191 11.71 20.20 -5.39
CA LYS A 191 11.91 21.45 -4.66
C LYS A 191 10.58 22.04 -4.20
N LEU A 192 9.55 22.07 -5.05
CA LEU A 192 8.22 22.55 -4.66
C LEU A 192 7.65 21.80 -3.45
N LEU A 193 7.79 20.47 -3.42
CA LEU A 193 7.33 19.66 -2.28
C LEU A 193 8.15 19.96 -1.02
N ASN A 194 9.48 19.99 -1.12
CA ASN A 194 10.36 20.27 0.00
C ASN A 194 10.14 21.68 0.59
N ASP A 195 9.97 22.70 -0.25
CA ASP A 195 9.67 24.07 0.19
C ASP A 195 8.35 24.14 0.97
N LYS A 196 7.39 23.26 0.65
CA LYS A 196 6.13 23.13 1.40
C LYS A 196 6.26 22.30 2.68
N GLY A 197 7.40 21.64 2.92
CA GLY A 197 7.57 20.68 4.01
C GLY A 197 6.86 19.34 3.77
N ILE A 198 6.62 19.00 2.49
CA ILE A 198 6.01 17.74 2.08
C ILE A 198 7.13 16.81 1.58
N ILE A 199 7.20 15.61 2.14
CA ILE A 199 8.28 14.66 1.85
C ILE A 199 8.05 14.04 0.46
N PRO A 200 9.03 14.09 -0.47
CA PRO A 200 8.92 13.37 -1.74
C PRO A 200 9.21 11.87 -1.58
N GLY A 201 8.42 11.04 -2.23
CA GLY A 201 8.63 9.60 -2.34
C GLY A 201 8.43 9.10 -3.75
N ILE A 202 8.83 7.84 -4.00
CA ILE A 202 8.93 7.30 -5.35
C ILE A 202 8.34 5.89 -5.46
N LYS A 203 7.51 5.64 -6.49
CA LYS A 203 7.15 4.29 -6.88
C LYS A 203 8.34 3.59 -7.53
N VAL A 204 8.69 2.40 -7.03
CA VAL A 204 9.85 1.64 -7.53
C VAL A 204 9.54 0.23 -8.01
N ASP A 205 8.32 -0.27 -7.84
CA ASP A 205 7.89 -1.47 -8.56
C ASP A 205 7.79 -1.22 -10.07
N CYS A 206 7.99 -2.27 -10.86
CA CYS A 206 7.88 -2.28 -12.32
C CYS A 206 6.60 -3.00 -12.78
N GLY A 207 5.54 -2.98 -11.95
CA GLY A 207 4.26 -3.63 -12.25
C GLY A 207 4.20 -5.11 -11.90
N VAL A 208 3.03 -5.69 -12.14
CA VAL A 208 2.71 -7.09 -11.81
C VAL A 208 2.94 -8.02 -12.99
N VAL A 209 3.25 -9.28 -12.70
CA VAL A 209 3.37 -10.38 -13.67
C VAL A 209 2.64 -11.61 -13.16
N THR A 210 2.06 -12.39 -14.05
CA THR A 210 1.28 -13.59 -13.70
C THR A 210 2.17 -14.71 -13.19
N LEU A 211 1.73 -15.39 -12.12
CA LEU A 211 2.34 -16.61 -11.61
C LEU A 211 1.85 -17.81 -12.41
N MET A 212 2.76 -18.49 -13.12
CA MET A 212 2.44 -19.70 -13.87
C MET A 212 1.88 -20.78 -12.95
N GLY A 213 0.82 -21.46 -13.39
CA GLY A 213 0.16 -22.51 -12.61
C GLY A 213 -0.83 -22.00 -11.56
N THR A 214 -1.14 -20.69 -11.54
CA THR A 214 -2.17 -20.09 -10.68
C THR A 214 -3.38 -19.63 -11.51
N ASN A 215 -4.48 -19.32 -10.83
CA ASN A 215 -5.67 -18.75 -11.46
C ASN A 215 -5.48 -17.25 -11.73
N GLU A 216 -4.58 -16.86 -12.65
CA GLU A 216 -4.26 -15.45 -12.93
C GLU A 216 -3.81 -14.64 -11.70
N GLU A 217 -3.19 -15.29 -10.70
CA GLU A 217 -2.58 -14.58 -9.59
C GLU A 217 -1.25 -13.97 -10.03
N THR A 218 -0.77 -12.96 -9.29
CA THR A 218 0.40 -12.18 -9.71
C THR A 218 1.47 -12.12 -8.64
N THR A 219 2.74 -11.98 -9.07
CA THR A 219 3.81 -11.37 -8.28
C THR A 219 4.15 -10.00 -8.87
N THR A 220 5.10 -9.28 -8.28
CA THR A 220 5.51 -7.94 -8.70
C THR A 220 6.99 -7.94 -9.04
N GLN A 221 7.37 -7.26 -10.13
CA GLN A 221 8.74 -7.19 -10.61
C GLN A 221 9.39 -5.84 -10.28
N GLY A 222 10.72 -5.76 -10.44
CA GLY A 222 11.49 -4.51 -10.28
C GLY A 222 12.64 -4.54 -9.29
N LEU A 223 13.03 -5.73 -8.80
CA LEU A 223 14.17 -5.90 -7.89
C LEU A 223 15.52 -5.71 -8.61
N ASP A 224 15.57 -6.00 -9.91
CA ASP A 224 16.76 -5.81 -10.73
C ASP A 224 17.17 -4.33 -10.73
N ASP A 225 18.45 -4.09 -10.42
CA ASP A 225 19.05 -2.75 -10.22
C ASP A 225 18.34 -1.82 -9.22
N LEU A 226 17.43 -2.35 -8.38
CA LEU A 226 16.67 -1.56 -7.42
C LEU A 226 17.57 -0.76 -6.48
N GLY A 227 18.68 -1.33 -6.00
CA GLY A 227 19.63 -0.63 -5.12
C GLY A 227 20.23 0.61 -5.78
N LYS A 228 20.65 0.51 -7.06
CA LYS A 228 21.19 1.65 -7.83
C LYS A 228 20.13 2.73 -8.00
N ARG A 229 18.90 2.33 -8.35
CA ARG A 229 17.76 3.24 -8.50
C ARG A 229 17.42 3.94 -7.19
N CYS A 230 17.32 3.21 -6.07
CA CYS A 230 17.06 3.79 -4.75
C CYS A 230 18.15 4.79 -4.34
N ALA A 231 19.43 4.45 -4.54
CA ALA A 231 20.53 5.37 -4.26
C ALA A 231 20.42 6.67 -5.09
N GLN A 232 20.02 6.55 -6.36
CA GLN A 232 19.81 7.72 -7.22
C GLN A 232 18.61 8.55 -6.74
N TYR A 233 17.45 7.95 -6.48
CA TYR A 233 16.28 8.67 -5.99
C TYR A 233 16.52 9.37 -4.64
N TYR A 234 17.31 8.77 -3.76
CA TYR A 234 17.69 9.41 -2.50
C TYR A 234 18.50 10.69 -2.76
N LYS A 235 19.49 10.64 -3.67
CA LYS A 235 20.26 11.82 -4.11
C LYS A 235 19.37 12.87 -4.76
N ASP A 236 18.37 12.44 -5.52
CA ASP A 236 17.41 13.31 -6.20
C ASP A 236 16.34 13.88 -5.25
N GLY A 237 16.42 13.58 -3.94
CA GLY A 237 15.60 14.21 -2.90
C GLY A 237 14.41 13.40 -2.39
N CYS A 238 14.21 12.16 -2.86
CA CYS A 238 13.21 11.26 -2.30
C CYS A 238 13.66 10.71 -0.93
N ARG A 239 12.71 10.45 -0.03
CA ARG A 239 13.00 9.89 1.31
C ARG A 239 12.20 8.63 1.65
N PHE A 240 11.26 8.27 0.81
CA PHE A 240 10.51 7.02 0.92
C PHE A 240 10.20 6.44 -0.45
N ALA A 241 9.87 5.16 -0.48
CA ALA A 241 9.54 4.44 -1.68
C ALA A 241 8.19 3.73 -1.51
N LYS A 242 7.60 3.31 -2.62
CA LYS A 242 6.39 2.50 -2.66
C LYS A 242 6.57 1.30 -3.58
N TRP A 243 6.12 0.14 -3.14
CA TRP A 243 6.04 -1.08 -3.94
C TRP A 243 4.70 -1.76 -3.73
N ARG A 244 3.94 -1.94 -4.81
CA ARG A 244 2.62 -2.55 -4.77
C ARG A 244 2.65 -4.01 -5.21
N SER A 245 2.24 -4.90 -4.31
CA SER A 245 1.84 -6.28 -4.59
C SER A 245 0.32 -6.41 -4.66
N VAL A 246 -0.17 -7.36 -5.45
CA VAL A 246 -1.61 -7.55 -5.70
C VAL A 246 -2.00 -8.98 -5.41
N LEU A 247 -3.01 -9.14 -4.58
CA LEU A 247 -3.67 -10.40 -4.28
C LEU A 247 -5.16 -10.27 -4.57
N LYS A 248 -5.84 -11.38 -4.84
CA LYS A 248 -7.28 -11.40 -5.07
C LYS A 248 -7.97 -12.43 -4.19
N ILE A 249 -9.25 -12.22 -3.93
CA ILE A 249 -10.10 -13.17 -3.24
C ILE A 249 -11.01 -13.83 -4.29
N ASP A 250 -10.90 -15.15 -4.42
CA ASP A 250 -11.89 -15.97 -5.13
C ASP A 250 -12.06 -17.31 -4.39
N GLU A 251 -12.66 -18.31 -5.01
CA GLU A 251 -12.89 -19.64 -4.41
C GLU A 251 -11.58 -20.31 -3.94
N HIS A 252 -10.47 -20.09 -4.65
CA HIS A 252 -9.18 -20.74 -4.40
C HIS A 252 -8.02 -19.75 -4.17
N CYS A 253 -8.28 -18.44 -4.27
CA CYS A 253 -7.31 -17.37 -4.10
C CYS A 253 -7.56 -16.58 -2.79
N PRO A 254 -6.50 -16.00 -2.19
CA PRO A 254 -5.12 -16.10 -2.65
C PRO A 254 -4.51 -17.47 -2.32
N SER A 255 -3.79 -18.06 -3.27
CA SER A 255 -3.09 -19.31 -3.06
C SER A 255 -1.90 -19.13 -2.13
N GLN A 256 -1.41 -20.23 -1.55
CA GLN A 256 -0.20 -20.19 -0.73
C GLN A 256 1.01 -19.66 -1.53
N LEU A 257 1.11 -20.00 -2.82
CA LEU A 257 2.17 -19.52 -3.69
C LEU A 257 2.12 -17.99 -3.82
N ALA A 258 0.95 -17.43 -4.16
CA ALA A 258 0.79 -15.99 -4.32
C ALA A 258 1.06 -15.21 -3.02
N ILE A 259 0.62 -15.73 -1.86
CA ILE A 259 0.92 -15.12 -0.55
C ILE A 259 2.42 -15.10 -0.28
N MET A 260 3.09 -16.25 -0.41
CA MET A 260 4.51 -16.37 -0.07
C MET A 260 5.39 -15.54 -1.00
N GLU A 261 5.10 -15.57 -2.30
CA GLU A 261 5.88 -14.86 -3.31
C GLU A 261 5.75 -13.33 -3.13
N ASN A 262 4.54 -12.82 -2.94
CA ASN A 262 4.35 -11.38 -2.70
C ASN A 262 4.94 -10.94 -1.35
N ALA A 263 4.83 -11.74 -0.29
CA ALA A 263 5.48 -11.44 0.98
C ALA A 263 7.01 -11.38 0.84
N ASN A 264 7.60 -12.33 0.13
CA ASN A 264 9.05 -12.39 -0.09
C ASN A 264 9.57 -11.22 -0.92
N VAL A 265 8.90 -10.88 -2.03
CA VAL A 265 9.34 -9.75 -2.88
C VAL A 265 9.21 -8.41 -2.16
N LEU A 266 8.16 -8.21 -1.37
CA LEU A 266 8.00 -7.02 -0.53
C LEU A 266 9.12 -6.89 0.51
N ALA A 267 9.55 -8.01 1.11
CA ALA A 267 10.63 -8.01 2.08
C ALA A 267 12.00 -7.71 1.45
N ARG A 268 12.28 -8.29 0.27
CA ARG A 268 13.46 -7.96 -0.54
C ARG A 268 13.50 -6.48 -0.91
N TYR A 269 12.38 -5.96 -1.42
CA TYR A 269 12.21 -4.54 -1.73
C TYR A 269 12.50 -3.65 -0.51
N ALA A 270 11.89 -3.96 0.63
CA ALA A 270 12.01 -3.17 1.85
C ALA A 270 13.46 -3.12 2.35
N SER A 271 14.15 -4.27 2.37
CA SER A 271 15.57 -4.34 2.73
C SER A 271 16.43 -3.48 1.80
N VAL A 272 16.21 -3.53 0.48
CA VAL A 272 16.99 -2.74 -0.49
C VAL A 272 16.72 -1.24 -0.33
N CYS A 273 15.49 -0.82 -0.07
CA CYS A 273 15.18 0.57 0.20
C CYS A 273 15.88 1.10 1.45
N GLN A 274 15.85 0.35 2.56
CA GLN A 274 16.49 0.76 3.80
C GLN A 274 18.01 0.86 3.68
N GLN A 275 18.65 -0.06 2.95
CA GLN A 275 20.08 0.01 2.63
C GLN A 275 20.47 1.31 1.89
N ASN A 276 19.51 1.95 1.22
CA ASN A 276 19.72 3.16 0.43
C ASN A 276 19.00 4.39 1.02
N GLY A 277 18.63 4.35 2.30
CA GLY A 277 18.08 5.49 3.03
C GLY A 277 16.63 5.87 2.70
N LEU A 278 15.89 5.00 2.01
CA LEU A 278 14.47 5.21 1.71
C LEU A 278 13.59 4.39 2.65
N VAL A 279 12.59 5.02 3.28
CA VAL A 279 11.53 4.31 4.02
C VAL A 279 10.68 3.52 3.03
N PRO A 280 10.56 2.19 3.13
CA PRO A 280 9.68 1.42 2.27
C PRO A 280 8.23 1.47 2.77
N ILE A 281 7.32 1.87 1.89
CA ILE A 281 5.88 1.61 2.03
C ILE A 281 5.60 0.23 1.45
N VAL A 282 5.27 -0.71 2.33
CA VAL A 282 4.94 -2.10 2.00
C VAL A 282 3.44 -2.18 1.67
N GLU A 283 3.09 -2.39 0.40
CA GLU A 283 1.69 -2.38 -0.09
C GLU A 283 1.24 -3.76 -0.59
N PRO A 284 0.75 -4.66 0.29
CA PRO A 284 0.12 -5.91 -0.10
C PRO A 284 -1.39 -5.69 -0.32
N GLU A 285 -1.76 -5.14 -1.48
CA GLU A 285 -3.18 -4.86 -1.78
C GLU A 285 -3.95 -6.15 -2.07
N ILE A 286 -4.96 -6.43 -1.26
CA ILE A 286 -5.99 -7.41 -1.58
C ILE A 286 -7.14 -6.69 -2.30
N LEU A 287 -7.40 -7.09 -3.53
CA LEU A 287 -8.41 -6.47 -4.37
C LEU A 287 -9.83 -6.69 -3.81
N PRO A 288 -10.72 -5.69 -3.92
CA PRO A 288 -12.11 -5.82 -3.50
C PRO A 288 -12.98 -6.55 -4.54
N ASP A 289 -12.43 -7.02 -5.65
CA ASP A 289 -13.17 -7.77 -6.66
C ASP A 289 -13.83 -9.04 -6.06
N GLY A 290 -15.06 -9.33 -6.48
CA GLY A 290 -15.84 -10.48 -6.03
C GLY A 290 -17.04 -10.11 -5.13
N ASP A 291 -17.72 -11.14 -4.62
CA ASP A 291 -18.93 -11.08 -3.81
C ASP A 291 -18.73 -11.57 -2.36
N HIS A 292 -17.47 -11.72 -1.95
CA HIS A 292 -17.08 -12.17 -0.62
C HIS A 292 -17.57 -11.24 0.50
N ASP A 293 -17.85 -11.80 1.67
CA ASP A 293 -18.26 -11.03 2.84
C ASP A 293 -17.08 -10.36 3.58
N LEU A 294 -17.42 -9.56 4.59
CA LEU A 294 -16.44 -8.84 5.39
C LEU A 294 -15.52 -9.79 6.18
N GLU A 295 -16.09 -10.89 6.66
CA GLU A 295 -15.40 -11.91 7.44
C GLU A 295 -14.31 -12.61 6.60
N LYS A 296 -14.62 -12.93 5.34
CA LYS A 296 -13.63 -13.46 4.38
C LYS A 296 -12.54 -12.45 4.07
N SER A 297 -12.90 -11.18 3.86
CA SER A 297 -11.94 -10.08 3.65
C SER A 297 -10.98 -9.94 4.83
N GLN A 298 -11.51 -9.97 6.06
CA GLN A 298 -10.72 -9.93 7.29
C GLN A 298 -9.80 -11.15 7.40
N LEU A 299 -10.32 -12.37 7.18
CA LEU A 299 -9.54 -13.60 7.24
C LEU A 299 -8.35 -13.60 6.27
N VAL A 300 -8.59 -13.18 5.02
CA VAL A 300 -7.53 -13.12 4.01
C VAL A 300 -6.51 -12.04 4.35
N THR A 301 -6.97 -10.87 4.81
CA THR A 301 -6.09 -9.80 5.28
C THR A 301 -5.18 -10.28 6.42
N GLU A 302 -5.73 -10.98 7.41
CA GLU A 302 -4.93 -11.56 8.51
C GLU A 302 -3.86 -12.54 8.02
N LYS A 303 -4.23 -13.44 7.09
CA LYS A 303 -3.27 -14.42 6.52
C LYS A 303 -2.14 -13.75 5.75
N VAL A 304 -2.48 -12.78 4.90
CA VAL A 304 -1.50 -12.06 4.07
C VAL A 304 -0.56 -11.24 4.94
N LEU A 305 -1.10 -10.46 5.89
CA LEU A 305 -0.26 -9.61 6.75
C LEU A 305 0.65 -10.43 7.66
N ALA A 306 0.20 -11.58 8.17
CA ALA A 306 1.05 -12.49 8.93
C ALA A 306 2.25 -12.98 8.10
N ALA A 307 2.01 -13.38 6.85
CA ALA A 307 3.08 -13.80 5.94
C ALA A 307 4.04 -12.65 5.60
N VAL A 308 3.51 -11.45 5.33
CA VAL A 308 4.31 -10.24 5.07
C VAL A 308 5.23 -9.93 6.24
N TYR A 309 4.71 -9.84 7.46
CA TYR A 309 5.56 -9.52 8.62
C TYR A 309 6.57 -10.62 8.97
N LYS A 310 6.23 -11.89 8.73
CA LYS A 310 7.20 -12.98 8.83
C LYS A 310 8.33 -12.80 7.82
N ALA A 311 8.02 -12.49 6.56
CA ALA A 311 9.02 -12.23 5.54
C ALA A 311 9.87 -10.98 5.85
N LEU A 312 9.26 -9.87 6.31
CA LEU A 312 10.00 -8.68 6.74
C LEU A 312 11.01 -9.02 7.85
N SER A 313 10.61 -9.86 8.82
CA SER A 313 11.51 -10.35 9.87
C SER A 313 12.66 -11.21 9.30
N ASP A 314 12.37 -12.11 8.37
CA ASP A 314 13.36 -13.01 7.76
C ASP A 314 14.42 -12.25 6.94
N HIS A 315 14.03 -11.11 6.36
CA HIS A 315 14.94 -10.23 5.61
C HIS A 315 15.54 -9.11 6.47
N HIS A 316 15.42 -9.20 7.80
CA HIS A 316 16.01 -8.27 8.76
C HIS A 316 15.58 -6.80 8.57
N VAL A 317 14.34 -6.58 8.10
CA VAL A 317 13.81 -5.25 7.88
C VAL A 317 13.58 -4.53 9.21
N TYR A 318 14.10 -3.31 9.34
CA TYR A 318 13.94 -2.48 10.52
C TYR A 318 12.55 -1.83 10.55
N LEU A 319 11.62 -2.39 11.31
CA LEU A 319 10.19 -2.06 11.24
C LEU A 319 9.86 -0.60 11.59
N GLU A 320 10.58 0.02 12.52
CA GLU A 320 10.42 1.43 12.89
C GLU A 320 10.74 2.38 11.73
N GLY A 321 11.45 1.91 10.70
CA GLY A 321 11.75 2.62 9.47
C GLY A 321 10.94 2.15 8.28
N THR A 322 9.73 1.62 8.47
CA THR A 322 8.79 1.17 7.42
C THR A 322 7.41 1.81 7.59
N LEU A 323 6.54 1.68 6.58
CA LEU A 323 5.10 1.91 6.71
C LEU A 323 4.34 0.78 6.02
N LEU A 324 3.13 0.46 6.51
CA LEU A 324 2.23 -0.49 5.85
C LEU A 324 1.16 0.28 5.07
N LYS A 325 0.90 -0.11 3.83
CA LYS A 325 -0.22 0.38 3.00
C LYS A 325 -1.13 -0.79 2.62
N PRO A 326 -2.03 -1.23 3.51
CA PRO A 326 -2.94 -2.31 3.23
C PRO A 326 -4.26 -1.76 2.65
N ASN A 327 -5.06 -2.65 2.08
CA ASN A 327 -6.49 -2.43 1.92
C ASN A 327 -7.18 -2.31 3.30
N MET A 328 -8.31 -1.60 3.35
CA MET A 328 -9.25 -1.76 4.45
C MET A 328 -9.97 -3.12 4.30
N CYS A 329 -10.42 -3.69 5.41
CA CYS A 329 -11.30 -4.87 5.36
C CYS A 329 -12.70 -4.41 4.96
N THR A 330 -13.09 -4.67 3.71
CA THR A 330 -14.42 -4.38 3.18
C THR A 330 -14.99 -5.64 2.52
N PRO A 331 -16.32 -5.78 2.40
CA PRO A 331 -16.90 -6.78 1.50
C PRO A 331 -16.41 -6.59 0.08
N GLY A 332 -16.54 -7.64 -0.72
CA GLY A 332 -16.34 -7.58 -2.15
C GLY A 332 -17.26 -6.54 -2.79
N GLN A 333 -16.81 -5.93 -3.88
CA GLN A 333 -17.52 -4.89 -4.59
C GLN A 333 -18.92 -5.33 -5.05
N SER A 334 -19.04 -6.62 -5.41
CA SER A 334 -20.28 -7.26 -5.87
C SER A 334 -21.06 -7.93 -4.73
N ALA A 335 -20.62 -7.82 -3.47
CA ALA A 335 -21.32 -8.41 -2.34
C ALA A 335 -22.70 -7.76 -2.16
N THR A 336 -23.72 -8.59 -1.96
CA THR A 336 -25.10 -8.15 -1.74
C THR A 336 -25.30 -7.56 -0.35
N LYS A 337 -24.59 -8.09 0.64
CA LYS A 337 -24.61 -7.61 2.03
C LYS A 337 -23.68 -6.40 2.18
N ARG A 338 -24.27 -5.22 2.39
CA ARG A 338 -23.52 -4.02 2.75
C ARG A 338 -23.10 -4.06 4.22
N CYS A 339 -21.99 -3.40 4.53
CA CYS A 339 -21.45 -3.24 5.88
C CYS A 339 -21.48 -1.77 6.27
N SER A 340 -21.65 -1.49 7.57
CA SER A 340 -21.48 -0.14 8.07
C SER A 340 -19.99 0.24 8.11
N PRO A 341 -19.64 1.54 8.09
CA PRO A 341 -18.28 1.99 8.33
C PRO A 341 -17.73 1.50 9.67
N GLN A 342 -18.57 1.34 10.69
CA GLN A 342 -18.17 0.81 12.00
C GLN A 342 -17.76 -0.66 11.92
N ASP A 343 -18.45 -1.47 11.11
CA ASP A 343 -18.07 -2.86 10.87
C ASP A 343 -16.71 -2.93 10.14
N VAL A 344 -16.52 -2.10 9.11
CA VAL A 344 -15.23 -1.94 8.39
C VAL A 344 -14.13 -1.52 9.36
N GLY A 345 -14.40 -0.55 10.24
CA GLY A 345 -13.47 -0.08 11.26
C GLY A 345 -13.04 -1.19 12.21
N LYS A 346 -14.02 -1.92 12.76
CA LYS A 346 -13.79 -3.06 13.66
C LYS A 346 -12.99 -4.17 12.98
N ALA A 347 -13.40 -4.60 11.80
CA ALA A 347 -12.74 -5.69 11.07
C ALA A 347 -11.29 -5.33 10.72
N THR A 348 -11.08 -4.11 10.20
CA THR A 348 -9.76 -3.61 9.82
C THR A 348 -8.82 -3.51 11.03
N VAL A 349 -9.25 -2.88 12.13
CA VAL A 349 -8.41 -2.75 13.33
C VAL A 349 -8.13 -4.12 13.95
N THR A 350 -9.12 -5.03 13.95
CA THR A 350 -8.92 -6.40 14.46
C THR A 350 -7.88 -7.16 13.65
N ALA A 351 -7.92 -7.08 12.31
CA ALA A 351 -6.93 -7.72 11.45
C ALA A 351 -5.51 -7.20 11.72
N LEU A 352 -5.36 -5.89 11.89
CA LEU A 352 -4.07 -5.26 12.24
C LEU A 352 -3.59 -5.69 13.63
N GLN A 353 -4.46 -5.68 14.64
CA GLN A 353 -4.14 -6.13 16.01
C GLN A 353 -3.63 -7.57 16.08
N ARG A 354 -4.11 -8.44 15.19
CA ARG A 354 -3.72 -9.86 15.15
C ARG A 354 -2.42 -10.13 14.42
N THR A 355 -1.90 -9.18 13.65
CA THR A 355 -0.82 -9.46 12.68
C THR A 355 0.35 -8.49 12.74
N MET A 356 0.12 -7.24 13.10
CA MET A 356 1.12 -6.19 12.97
C MET A 356 1.94 -6.02 14.25
N PRO A 357 3.29 -6.01 14.18
CA PRO A 357 4.14 -5.66 15.32
C PRO A 357 3.97 -4.19 15.73
N VAL A 358 4.07 -3.90 17.04
CA VAL A 358 3.94 -2.54 17.59
C VAL A 358 5.04 -1.56 17.15
N ALA A 359 6.15 -2.07 16.61
CA ALA A 359 7.29 -1.26 16.19
C ALA A 359 7.02 -0.43 14.91
N VAL A 360 6.05 -0.85 14.07
CA VAL A 360 5.71 -0.12 12.84
C VAL A 360 5.12 1.25 13.19
N PRO A 361 5.62 2.38 12.68
CA PRO A 361 5.11 3.70 13.10
C PRO A 361 3.65 3.97 12.72
N GLY A 362 3.22 3.47 11.56
CA GLY A 362 1.86 3.72 11.09
C GLY A 362 1.44 2.94 9.86
N VAL A 363 0.13 2.98 9.63
CA VAL A 363 -0.59 2.42 8.50
C VAL A 363 -1.12 3.57 7.66
N VAL A 364 -0.85 3.53 6.36
CA VAL A 364 -1.28 4.53 5.38
C VAL A 364 -2.20 3.84 4.37
N PHE A 365 -3.49 3.70 4.70
CA PHE A 365 -4.43 2.89 3.92
C PHE A 365 -4.50 3.32 2.45
N LEU A 366 -4.59 2.35 1.54
CA LEU A 366 -5.02 2.61 0.16
C LEU A 366 -6.54 2.78 0.11
N SER A 367 -7.04 3.61 -0.80
CA SER A 367 -8.48 3.79 -0.96
C SER A 367 -9.14 2.67 -1.77
N GLY A 368 -8.37 1.93 -2.59
CA GLY A 368 -8.92 0.94 -3.50
C GLY A 368 -9.96 1.56 -4.43
N GLY A 369 -11.08 0.86 -4.64
CA GLY A 369 -12.21 1.33 -5.44
C GLY A 369 -13.23 2.22 -4.71
N GLN A 370 -12.99 2.56 -3.45
CA GLN A 370 -13.91 3.38 -2.66
C GLN A 370 -14.11 4.76 -3.29
N SER A 371 -15.29 5.36 -3.09
CA SER A 371 -15.52 6.78 -3.38
C SER A 371 -14.62 7.67 -2.51
N GLU A 372 -14.48 8.96 -2.85
CA GLU A 372 -13.69 9.88 -2.01
C GLU A 372 -14.31 10.01 -0.60
N GLU A 373 -15.65 9.98 -0.53
CA GLU A 373 -16.39 10.06 0.71
C GLU A 373 -16.29 8.78 1.53
N ASP A 374 -16.54 7.61 0.93
CA ASP A 374 -16.45 6.33 1.64
C ASP A 374 -15.05 6.10 2.22
N ALA A 375 -14.00 6.46 1.47
CA ALA A 375 -12.63 6.35 1.94
C ALA A 375 -12.35 7.22 3.19
N SER A 376 -13.02 8.36 3.31
CA SER A 376 -12.91 9.26 4.46
C SER A 376 -13.76 8.78 5.63
N VAL A 377 -14.99 8.35 5.36
CA VAL A 377 -15.92 7.82 6.35
C VAL A 377 -15.38 6.54 7.00
N ASN A 378 -14.85 5.60 6.20
CA ASN A 378 -14.25 4.38 6.71
C ASN A 378 -12.96 4.64 7.50
N LEU A 379 -12.10 5.56 7.04
CA LEU A 379 -10.91 5.97 7.80
C LEU A 379 -11.29 6.60 9.15
N CYS A 380 -12.35 7.40 9.18
CA CYS A 380 -12.86 8.00 10.41
C CYS A 380 -13.35 6.90 11.37
N ALA A 381 -14.14 5.95 10.88
CA ALA A 381 -14.64 4.84 11.69
C ALA A 381 -13.51 3.94 12.23
N ILE A 382 -12.45 3.69 11.44
CA ILE A 382 -11.23 3.01 11.89
C ILE A 382 -10.59 3.74 13.08
N ASN A 383 -10.50 5.07 13.00
CA ASN A 383 -9.90 5.87 14.08
C ASN A 383 -10.81 5.99 15.31
N GLN A 384 -12.14 5.98 15.12
CA GLN A 384 -13.14 6.01 16.20
C GLN A 384 -13.31 4.66 16.91
N TYR A 385 -12.97 3.54 16.26
CA TYR A 385 -13.13 2.21 16.86
C TYR A 385 -12.42 2.09 18.21
N GLU A 386 -13.13 1.71 19.26
CA GLU A 386 -12.58 1.58 20.61
C GLU A 386 -11.71 0.30 20.72
N GLY A 387 -10.39 0.48 20.71
CA GLY A 387 -9.43 -0.62 20.80
C GLY A 387 -7.98 -0.16 20.80
N LYS A 388 -7.06 -1.05 21.17
CA LYS A 388 -5.61 -0.75 21.15
C LYS A 388 -5.13 -0.52 19.72
N LYS A 389 -4.65 0.68 19.43
CA LYS A 389 -4.09 1.06 18.13
C LYS A 389 -2.72 1.70 18.39
N PRO A 390 -1.65 0.90 18.59
CA PRO A 390 -0.33 1.42 18.95
C PRO A 390 0.41 2.08 17.77
N TRP A 391 -0.28 2.30 16.66
CA TRP A 391 0.24 2.84 15.41
C TRP A 391 -0.63 4.00 14.96
N ALA A 392 -0.07 4.94 14.19
CA ALA A 392 -0.88 5.92 13.47
C ALA A 392 -1.71 5.22 12.38
N LEU A 393 -2.98 5.60 12.22
CA LEU A 393 -3.88 5.06 11.19
C LEU A 393 -4.35 6.21 10.29
N THR A 394 -3.71 6.34 9.14
CA THR A 394 -3.93 7.45 8.20
C THR A 394 -4.05 6.94 6.76
N PHE A 395 -3.95 7.82 5.76
CA PHE A 395 -4.23 7.55 4.35
C PHE A 395 -2.99 7.65 3.46
N SER A 396 -2.98 6.86 2.39
CA SER A 396 -2.15 7.05 1.19
C SER A 396 -3.04 6.93 -0.04
N TYR A 397 -3.68 8.03 -0.40
CA TYR A 397 -4.79 8.03 -1.36
C TYR A 397 -4.39 8.63 -2.70
N GLY A 398 -4.74 7.91 -3.77
CA GLY A 398 -4.66 8.42 -5.15
C GLY A 398 -6.03 8.91 -5.58
N ARG A 399 -6.86 7.99 -6.09
CA ARG A 399 -8.23 8.26 -6.55
C ARG A 399 -9.07 9.04 -5.52
N ALA A 400 -9.05 8.64 -4.24
CA ALA A 400 -9.84 9.28 -3.19
C ALA A 400 -9.41 10.71 -2.79
N LEU A 401 -8.29 11.22 -3.33
CA LEU A 401 -7.86 12.63 -3.20
C LEU A 401 -7.94 13.40 -4.52
N GLN A 402 -8.06 12.70 -5.65
CA GLN A 402 -7.83 13.28 -6.98
C GLN A 402 -9.06 13.24 -7.89
N ALA A 403 -10.09 12.46 -7.58
CA ALA A 403 -11.23 12.27 -8.49
C ALA A 403 -12.00 13.57 -8.72
N SER A 404 -12.38 14.29 -7.67
CA SER A 404 -13.03 15.60 -7.82
C SER A 404 -12.09 16.64 -8.40
N CYS A 405 -10.80 16.60 -8.02
CA CYS A 405 -9.76 17.50 -8.52
C CYS A 405 -9.62 17.41 -10.05
N ILE A 406 -9.46 16.21 -10.60
CA ILE A 406 -9.28 16.03 -12.05
C ILE A 406 -10.56 16.37 -12.83
N SER A 407 -11.73 16.04 -12.27
CA SER A 407 -13.03 16.37 -12.85
C SER A 407 -13.32 17.87 -12.85
N ALA A 408 -12.85 18.60 -11.84
CA ALA A 408 -12.95 20.06 -11.79
C ALA A 408 -11.97 20.72 -12.78
N TRP A 409 -10.76 20.18 -12.93
CA TRP A 409 -9.74 20.71 -13.84
C TRP A 409 -10.16 20.61 -15.31
N LYS A 410 -10.61 19.42 -15.74
CA LYS A 410 -10.97 19.13 -17.14
C LYS A 410 -9.87 19.42 -18.16
N GLY A 411 -8.60 19.47 -17.74
CA GLY A 411 -7.47 19.77 -18.62
C GLY A 411 -7.33 21.24 -19.00
N LYS A 412 -8.00 22.16 -18.30
CA LYS A 412 -8.09 23.58 -18.66
C LYS A 412 -7.36 24.46 -17.65
N ASP A 413 -6.51 25.36 -18.13
CA ASP A 413 -5.66 26.21 -17.28
C ASP A 413 -6.52 27.18 -16.43
N GLU A 414 -7.65 27.65 -16.96
CA GLU A 414 -8.60 28.49 -16.21
C GLU A 414 -9.26 27.79 -15.02
N ASN A 415 -9.24 26.46 -14.97
CA ASN A 415 -9.86 25.66 -13.91
C ASN A 415 -8.88 25.20 -12.82
N VAL A 416 -7.59 25.59 -12.90
CA VAL A 416 -6.55 25.17 -11.95
C VAL A 416 -6.98 25.46 -10.51
N LYS A 417 -7.47 26.67 -10.24
CA LYS A 417 -7.88 27.06 -8.88
C LYS A 417 -9.06 26.21 -8.37
N ALA A 418 -10.08 25.99 -9.19
CA ALA A 418 -11.23 25.16 -8.82
C ALA A 418 -10.81 23.72 -8.48
N ALA A 419 -9.87 23.16 -9.24
CA ALA A 419 -9.33 21.82 -9.00
C ALA A 419 -8.47 21.73 -7.74
N GLN A 420 -7.66 22.75 -7.46
CA GLN A 420 -6.89 22.86 -6.21
C GLN A 420 -7.80 22.96 -4.99
N ASP A 421 -8.93 23.65 -5.11
CA ASP A 421 -9.92 23.75 -4.03
C ASP A 421 -10.57 22.38 -3.75
N GLU A 422 -10.88 21.59 -4.78
CA GLU A 422 -11.35 20.20 -4.60
C GLU A 422 -10.31 19.28 -3.93
N LEU A 423 -9.03 19.40 -4.33
CA LEU A 423 -7.95 18.68 -3.66
C LEU A 423 -7.85 19.07 -2.17
N MET A 424 -7.92 20.37 -1.86
CA MET A 424 -7.86 20.87 -0.49
C MET A 424 -9.02 20.35 0.36
N LYS A 425 -10.25 20.37 -0.18
CA LYS A 425 -11.44 19.82 0.48
C LYS A 425 -11.21 18.36 0.87
N ARG A 426 -10.74 17.52 -0.06
CA ARG A 426 -10.47 16.11 0.25
C ARG A 426 -9.28 15.91 1.17
N ALA A 427 -8.21 16.71 1.05
CA ALA A 427 -7.09 16.65 1.98
C ALA A 427 -7.55 16.95 3.43
N LYS A 428 -8.36 18.00 3.61
CA LYS A 428 -8.92 18.37 4.91
C LYS A 428 -9.87 17.31 5.47
N ALA A 429 -10.74 16.73 4.65
CA ALA A 429 -11.64 15.68 5.09
C ALA A 429 -10.89 14.43 5.56
N ASN A 430 -9.88 14.00 4.80
CA ASN A 430 -9.04 12.86 5.18
C ASN A 430 -8.16 13.15 6.40
N SER A 431 -7.71 14.40 6.56
CA SER A 431 -7.02 14.87 7.77
C SER A 431 -7.90 14.72 9.01
N LEU A 432 -9.15 15.19 8.97
CA LEU A 432 -10.12 15.00 10.05
C LEU A 432 -10.44 13.51 10.29
N ALA A 433 -10.54 12.71 9.23
CA ALA A 433 -10.82 11.28 9.32
C ALA A 433 -9.68 10.53 10.02
N SER A 434 -8.42 10.88 9.73
CA SER A 434 -7.25 10.32 10.43
C SER A 434 -7.20 10.65 11.93
N LEU A 435 -7.97 11.64 12.37
CA LEU A 435 -8.14 12.03 13.77
C LEU A 435 -9.43 11.47 14.39
N GLY A 436 -10.26 10.74 13.64
CA GLY A 436 -11.57 10.27 14.07
C GLY A 436 -12.61 11.40 14.25
N LYS A 437 -12.40 12.55 13.59
CA LYS A 437 -13.20 13.78 13.75
C LYS A 437 -13.94 14.19 12.48
N TYR A 438 -13.95 13.34 11.46
CA TYR A 438 -14.68 13.64 10.24
C TYR A 438 -16.15 13.26 10.39
N GLU A 439 -17.02 14.23 10.14
CA GLU A 439 -18.46 14.01 10.06
C GLU A 439 -18.84 13.72 8.59
N PRO A 440 -19.51 12.59 8.29
CA PRO A 440 -19.91 12.25 6.92
C PRO A 440 -20.69 13.39 6.25
N GLY A 441 -20.29 13.76 5.03
CA GLY A 441 -20.90 14.84 4.25
C GLY A 441 -20.57 16.27 4.72
N SER A 442 -19.81 16.46 5.80
CA SER A 442 -19.45 17.79 6.30
C SER A 442 -18.56 18.60 5.34
N ILE A 443 -17.86 17.93 4.43
CA ILE A 443 -17.06 18.55 3.37
C ILE A 443 -17.48 17.94 2.04
N SER A 444 -18.29 18.67 1.27
CA SER A 444 -18.71 18.25 -0.07
C SER A 444 -17.57 18.34 -1.07
N SER A 445 -17.52 17.40 -2.01
CA SER A 445 -16.64 17.44 -3.18
C SER A 445 -17.42 17.07 -4.44
N LEU A 446 -16.96 17.56 -5.60
CA LEU A 446 -17.68 17.48 -6.88
C LEU A 446 -18.16 16.06 -7.22
N ASP A 447 -17.30 15.07 -7.03
CA ASP A 447 -17.54 13.65 -7.32
C ASP A 447 -17.47 12.77 -6.06
N GLY A 448 -17.67 13.36 -4.87
CA GLY A 448 -17.35 12.71 -3.59
C GLY A 448 -18.01 11.34 -3.35
N GLY A 449 -19.26 11.17 -3.78
CA GLY A 449 -20.01 9.92 -3.61
C GLY A 449 -19.91 8.93 -4.78
N LYS A 450 -19.15 9.23 -5.84
CA LYS A 450 -19.04 8.33 -7.00
C LYS A 450 -18.06 7.20 -6.70
N SER A 451 -18.49 5.96 -6.95
CA SER A 451 -17.59 4.80 -6.86
C SER A 451 -16.40 4.98 -7.82
N LEU A 452 -15.21 4.71 -7.31
CA LEU A 452 -13.96 4.83 -8.07
C LEU A 452 -13.44 3.45 -8.51
N PHE A 453 -14.20 2.39 -8.27
CA PHE A 453 -13.86 1.01 -8.60
C PHE A 453 -13.64 0.82 -10.10
N VAL A 454 -12.65 0.00 -10.42
CA VAL A 454 -12.35 -0.47 -11.77
C VAL A 454 -12.10 -1.97 -11.62
N ALA A 455 -12.88 -2.81 -12.29
CA ALA A 455 -12.73 -4.25 -12.21
C ALA A 455 -11.34 -4.69 -12.69
N LYS A 456 -10.74 -5.65 -11.98
CA LYS A 456 -9.41 -6.19 -12.27
C LYS A 456 -8.33 -5.10 -12.45
N HIS A 457 -8.37 -4.06 -11.61
CA HIS A 457 -7.47 -2.92 -11.76
C HIS A 457 -6.00 -3.28 -11.52
N SER A 458 -5.18 -3.17 -12.57
CA SER A 458 -3.72 -3.16 -12.53
C SER A 458 -3.17 -1.80 -13.01
N TYR A 459 -2.08 -1.35 -12.36
CA TYR A 459 -1.43 -0.05 -12.56
C TYR A 459 -0.38 -0.04 -13.67
#